data_AF-A0A7Y9I7J9-F1
#
_entry.id   AF-A0A7Y9I7J9-F1
#
_cell.length_a   1.000
_cell.length_b   1.000
_cell.length_c   1.000
_cell.angle_alpha   90.00
_cell.angle_beta   90.00
_cell.angle_gamma   90.00
#
_symmetry.space_group_name_H-M   'P 1'
#
loop_
_entity.id
_entity.type
_entity.pdbx_description
1 polymer ?
#
loop_
_entity_poly.entity_id
_entity_poly.type
_entity_poly.pdbx_seq_one_letter_code
_entity_poly.pdbx_strand_id
1 'polypeptide(L)' 'MISGRTGTDPIFRGAADFDLELIESRTLDGHTQELSYRPIRHG' A
#
# COMPACT_ATOMS: atom_id res chain seq x y z
N MET A 1 6.66 -4.92 1.50
CA MET A 1 5.95 -5.90 0.64
C MET A 1 4.46 -5.77 0.92
N ILE A 2 3.65 -5.30 -0.05
CA ILE A 2 2.19 -5.32 0.05
C ILE A 2 1.70 -6.63 -0.56
N SER A 3 1.36 -7.59 0.28
CA SER A 3 0.86 -8.90 -0.15
C SER A 3 -0.66 -8.94 -0.12
N GLY A 4 -1.26 -9.69 -1.05
CA GLY A 4 -2.72 -9.88 -1.06
C GLY A 4 -3.25 -10.72 0.10
N ARG A 5 -4.55 -11.01 0.05
CA ARG A 5 -5.34 -11.72 1.09
C ARG A 5 -4.70 -13.00 1.63
N THR A 6 -3.90 -13.69 0.83
CA THR A 6 -3.27 -14.97 1.18
C THR A 6 -1.76 -14.86 1.42
N GLY A 7 -1.15 -13.68 1.24
CA GLY A 7 0.30 -13.52 1.34
C GLY A 7 1.11 -14.13 0.19
N THR A 8 0.47 -14.94 -0.67
CA THR A 8 1.14 -15.80 -1.66
C THR A 8 1.52 -15.06 -2.94
N ASP A 9 0.84 -13.96 -3.25
CA ASP A 9 1.10 -13.16 -4.45
C ASP A 9 1.13 -11.65 -4.13
N PRO A 10 2.14 -10.91 -4.58
CA PRO A 10 2.19 -9.47 -4.43
C PRO A 10 1.13 -8.82 -5.33
N ILE A 11 0.36 -7.89 -4.75
CA ILE A 11 -0.67 -7.13 -5.50
C ILE A 11 -0.02 -6.26 -6.58
N PHE A 12 1.20 -5.78 -6.33
CA PHE A 12 1.99 -5.03 -7.28
C PHE A 12 3.23 -5.84 -7.70
N ARG A 13 3.15 -6.54 -8.83
CA ARG A 13 4.32 -7.12 -9.51
C ARG A 13 4.97 -6.01 -10.36
N GLY A 14 6.12 -5.51 -9.94
CA GLY A 14 6.91 -4.54 -10.72
C GLY A 14 6.65 -3.06 -10.43
N ALA A 15 6.01 -2.72 -9.30
CA ALA A 15 6.21 -1.38 -8.76
C ALA A 15 7.71 -1.25 -8.44
N ALA A 16 8.38 -0.22 -8.96
CA ALA A 16 9.75 0.08 -8.55
C ALA A 16 9.81 0.13 -7.01
N ASP A 17 10.99 -0.08 -6.43
CA ASP A 17 11.18 0.26 -5.02
C ASP A 17 10.82 1.75 -4.91
N PHE A 18 9.66 2.02 -4.31
CA PHE A 18 9.16 3.36 -4.05
C PHE A 18 8.97 3.42 -2.55
N ASP A 19 9.50 4.46 -1.93
CA ASP A 19 9.06 4.85 -0.61
C ASP A 19 7.60 5.29 -0.71
N LEU A 20 6.80 4.89 0.27
CA LEU A 20 5.39 5.26 0.35
C LEU A 20 5.21 6.30 1.45
N GLU A 21 4.82 7.51 1.07
CA GLU A 21 4.36 8.52 2.02
C GLU A 21 2.86 8.36 2.25
N LEU A 22 2.46 8.14 3.50
CA LEU A 22 1.05 8.08 3.88
C LEU A 22 0.46 9.49 3.87
N ILE A 23 -0.56 9.71 3.05
CA ILE A 23 -1.27 11.00 2.95
C ILE A 23 -2.54 10.97 3.78
N GLU A 24 -3.25 9.85 3.80
CA GLU A 24 -4.53 9.72 4.49
C GLU A 24 -4.72 8.30 5.01
N SER A 25 -5.32 8.20 6.21
CA SER A 25 -5.76 6.95 6.81
C SER A 25 -7.17 7.13 7.34
N ARG A 26 -8.12 6.32 6.89
CA ARG A 26 -9.49 6.30 7.42
C ARG A 26 -9.99 4.86 7.62
N THR A 27 -10.95 4.72 8.53
CA THR A 27 -11.68 3.47 8.75
C THR A 27 -13.04 3.56 8.06
N LEU A 28 -13.33 2.63 7.14
CA LEU A 28 -14.53 2.72 6.29
C LEU A 28 -15.80 2.15 6.97
N ASP A 29 -15.68 1.04 7.68
CA ASP A 29 -16.79 0.22 8.23
C ASP A 29 -16.51 -0.28 9.67
N GLY A 30 -15.56 0.36 10.36
CA GLY A 30 -15.06 -0.04 11.67
C GLY A 30 -14.02 -1.17 11.67
N HIS A 31 -13.82 -1.85 10.54
CA HIS A 31 -12.97 -3.05 10.46
C HIS A 31 -12.00 -3.03 9.26
N THR A 32 -12.24 -2.15 8.28
CA THR A 32 -11.45 -1.97 7.07
C THR A 32 -10.72 -0.64 7.10
N GLN A 33 -9.40 -0.70 6.95
CA GLN A 33 -8.54 0.49 6.83
C GLN A 33 -8.34 0.84 5.35
N GLU A 34 -8.64 2.08 4.99
CA GLU A 34 -8.26 2.68 3.72
C GLU A 34 -7.05 3.59 3.96
N LEU A 35 -5.96 3.31 3.23
CA LEU A 35 -4.70 4.01 3.35
C LEU A 35 -4.30 4.56 1.97
N SER A 36 -4.22 5.88 1.85
CA SER A 36 -3.82 6.56 0.61
C SER A 36 -2.36 6.94 0.68
N TYR A 37 -1.56 6.44 -0.27
CA TYR A 37 -0.12 6.69 -0.35
C TYR A 37 0.26 7.45 -1.61
N ARG A 38 1.28 8.31 -1.52
CA ARG A 38 2.00 8.85 -2.68
C ARG A 38 3.35 8.15 -2.80
N PRO A 39 3.68 7.61 -4.00
CA PRO A 39 4.99 7.02 -4.24
C PRO A 39 6.04 8.12 -4.38
N ILE A 40 7.15 7.94 -3.68
CA ILE A 40 8.37 8.75 -3.81
C ILE A 40 9.40 7.87 -4.52
N ARG A 41 9.96 8.34 -5.64
CA ARG A 41 11.11 7.67 -6.25
C ARG A 41 12.28 7.78 -5.29
N HIS A 42 12.87 6.65 -4.92
CA HIS A 42 14.23 6.68 -4.38
C HIS A 42 15.16 7.26 -5.45
N GLY A 43 15.99 8.21 -5.03
CA GLY A 43 17.16 8.68 -5.77
C GLY A 43 18.42 8.07 -5.18
#